data_AF-A0A8S9DS74-F1
#
_entry.id   AF-A0A8S9DS74-F1
#
_cell.length_a   1.000
_cell.length_b   1.000
_cell.length_c   1.000
_cell.angle_alpha   90.00
_cell.angle_beta   90.00
_cell.angle_gamma   90.00
#
_symmetry.space_group_name_H-M   'P 1'
#
loop_
_entity.id
_entity.type
_entity.pdbx_description
1 polymer ?
#
loop_
_entity_poly.entity_id
_entity_poly.type
_entity_poly.pdbx_seq_one_letter_code
_entity_poly.pdbx_strand_id
1 'polypeptide(L)'
;MTKRNEQITHIEKQMEIPIPLPPLPRVRIRFSLIVTFGGFVLFLIGAQPGLFGLDRSPVIGFIQIAVMLVGLAIICIGGYVAIHSLWRREPPSIPADIGLRLVSTGYVVAVFSGMADVFGIGSHPLPGVPIFGVWQARGMEIGLALIAIGFVMMFPFRNPNKFR
;
A
#
# COMPACT_ATOMS: atom_id res chain seq x y z
N MET A 1 -52.82 10.24 -11.90
CA MET A 1 -51.56 10.54 -11.18
C MET A 1 -50.39 9.70 -11.70
N THR A 2 -50.59 8.42 -12.01
CA THR A 2 -49.57 7.45 -12.47
C THR A 2 -48.76 7.86 -13.71
N LYS A 3 -49.42 8.32 -14.79
CA LYS A 3 -48.72 8.68 -16.05
C LYS A 3 -47.70 9.81 -15.91
N ARG A 4 -47.95 10.76 -15.01
CA ARG A 4 -47.04 11.89 -14.74
C ARG A 4 -45.79 11.43 -13.99
N ASN A 5 -45.91 10.45 -13.10
CA ASN A 5 -44.77 9.91 -12.35
C ASN A 5 -43.84 9.11 -13.26
N GLU A 6 -44.39 8.30 -14.17
CA GLU A 6 -43.62 7.60 -15.21
C GLU A 6 -42.89 8.59 -16.13
N GLN A 7 -43.57 9.66 -16.54
CA GLN A 7 -42.98 10.70 -17.37
C GLN A 7 -41.83 11.42 -16.66
N ILE A 8 -41.96 11.68 -15.36
CA ILE A 8 -40.88 12.25 -14.53
C ILE A 8 -39.71 11.28 -14.42
N THR A 9 -39.96 9.98 -14.26
CA THR A 9 -38.88 8.97 -14.20
C THR A 9 -38.13 8.84 -15.53
N HIS A 10 -38.84 8.94 -16.65
CA HIS A 10 -38.22 8.94 -17.97
C HIS A 10 -37.41 10.22 -18.24
N ILE A 11 -37.88 11.38 -17.75
CA ILE A 11 -37.17 12.65 -17.85
C ILE A 11 -35.90 12.64 -16.99
N GLU A 12 -35.96 12.13 -15.75
CA GLU A 12 -34.77 11.95 -14.90
C GLU A 12 -33.74 11.03 -15.57
N LYS A 13 -34.20 9.90 -16.14
CA LYS A 13 -33.34 8.96 -16.85
C LYS A 13 -32.71 9.52 -18.13
N GLN A 14 -33.37 10.47 -18.81
CA GLN A 14 -32.81 11.15 -19.98
C GLN A 14 -31.90 12.34 -19.61
N MET A 15 -32.03 12.88 -18.39
CA MET A 15 -31.23 14.01 -17.91
C MET A 15 -29.92 13.57 -17.22
N GLU A 16 -29.70 12.26 -17.04
CA GLU A 16 -28.37 11.70 -16.76
C GLU A 16 -27.45 11.90 -17.97
N ILE A 17 -26.91 13.10 -18.10
CA ILE A 17 -25.79 13.39 -18.99
C ILE A 17 -24.63 12.50 -18.52
N PRO A 18 -24.19 11.50 -19.30
CA PRO A 18 -23.07 10.67 -18.89
C PRO A 18 -21.84 11.56 -18.89
N ILE A 19 -21.39 11.97 -17.71
CA ILE A 19 -20.19 12.81 -17.59
C ILE A 19 -19.01 11.93 -18.04
N PRO A 20 -18.35 12.24 -19.18
CA PRO A 20 -17.28 11.40 -19.67
C PRO A 20 -16.15 11.41 -18.64
N LEU A 21 -15.78 10.22 -18.15
CA LEU A 21 -14.71 10.06 -17.18
C LEU A 21 -13.43 10.71 -17.74
N PRO A 22 -12.71 11.53 -16.96
CA PRO A 22 -11.47 12.11 -17.42
C PRO A 22 -10.46 11.00 -17.79
N PRO A 23 -9.57 11.26 -18.76
CA PRO A 23 -8.63 10.27 -19.23
C PRO A 23 -7.70 9.80 -18.10
N LEU A 24 -7.34 8.52 -18.14
CA LEU A 24 -6.39 7.95 -17.18
C LEU A 24 -5.04 8.68 -17.26
N PRO A 25 -4.50 9.18 -16.13
CA PRO A 25 -3.21 9.88 -16.12
C PRO A 25 -2.05 8.87 -16.24
N ARG A 26 -1.83 8.33 -17.45
CA ARG A 26 -0.85 7.27 -17.73
C ARG A 26 0.57 7.61 -17.26
N VAL A 27 0.99 8.86 -17.41
CA VAL A 27 2.32 9.33 -16.98
C VAL A 27 2.49 9.21 -15.47
N ARG A 28 1.48 9.66 -14.71
CA ARG A 28 1.50 9.57 -13.24
C ARG A 28 1.50 8.12 -12.76
N ILE A 29 0.72 7.25 -13.41
CA ILE A 29 0.69 5.82 -13.10
C ILE A 29 2.06 5.19 -13.36
N ARG A 30 2.68 5.45 -14.52
CA ARG A 30 4.02 4.94 -14.86
C ARG A 30 5.08 5.41 -13.86
N PHE A 31 5.08 6.71 -13.54
CA PHE A 31 6.00 7.26 -12.55
C PHE A 31 5.84 6.59 -11.18
N SER A 32 4.59 6.43 -10.73
CA SER A 32 4.29 5.79 -9.45
C SER A 32 4.74 4.33 -9.41
N LEU A 33 4.53 3.59 -10.50
CA LEU A 33 5.01 2.21 -10.64
C LEU A 33 6.54 2.12 -10.62
N ILE A 34 7.24 3.06 -11.27
CA ILE A 34 8.71 3.13 -11.22
C ILE A 34 9.18 3.38 -9.78
N VAL A 35 8.53 4.30 -9.06
CA VAL A 35 8.83 4.57 -7.65
C VAL A 35 8.56 3.34 -6.78
N THR A 36 7.42 2.67 -6.93
CA THR A 36 7.10 1.42 -6.22
C THR A 36 8.14 0.34 -6.51
N PHE A 37 8.54 0.18 -7.77
CA PHE A 37 9.56 -0.78 -8.16
C PHE A 37 10.93 -0.44 -7.55
N GLY A 38 11.33 0.83 -7.55
CA GLY A 38 12.54 1.29 -6.87
C GLY A 38 12.49 1.02 -5.36
N GLY A 39 11.35 1.27 -4.72
CA GLY A 39 11.11 0.92 -3.32
C GLY A 39 11.20 -0.58 -3.06
N PHE A 40 10.68 -1.40 -3.97
CA PHE A 40 10.78 -2.86 -3.91
C PHE A 40 12.22 -3.36 -4.02
N VAL A 41 13.03 -2.78 -4.92
CA VAL A 41 14.46 -3.09 -5.00
C VAL A 41 15.17 -2.71 -3.70
N LEU A 42 14.89 -1.53 -3.14
CA LEU A 42 15.46 -1.11 -1.86
C LEU A 42 15.04 -2.03 -0.72
N PHE A 43 13.77 -2.45 -0.70
CA PHE A 43 13.25 -3.43 0.25
C PHE A 43 14.00 -4.76 0.14
N LEU A 44 14.27 -5.26 -1.07
CA LEU A 44 15.02 -6.51 -1.28
C LEU A 44 16.50 -6.40 -0.85
N ILE A 45 17.14 -5.25 -1.09
CA ILE A 45 18.51 -4.99 -0.62
C ILE A 45 18.57 -5.10 0.91
N GLY A 46 17.56 -4.57 1.61
CA GLY A 46 17.41 -4.74 3.05
C GLY A 46 17.00 -6.16 3.45
N ALA A 47 16.02 -6.78 2.80
CA ALA A 47 15.53 -8.10 3.22
C ALA A 47 16.59 -9.20 3.04
N GLN A 48 17.31 -9.18 1.92
CA GLN A 48 18.29 -10.21 1.57
C GLN A 48 19.48 -9.58 0.82
N PRO A 49 20.40 -8.91 1.53
CA PRO A 49 21.59 -8.27 0.94
C PRO A 49 22.48 -9.25 0.18
N GLY A 50 22.42 -10.54 0.53
CA GLY A 50 23.15 -11.60 -0.15
C GLY A 50 22.75 -11.82 -1.63
N LEU A 51 21.58 -11.34 -2.08
CA LEU A 51 21.24 -11.32 -3.51
C LEU A 51 22.15 -10.38 -4.32
N PHE A 52 22.73 -9.38 -3.66
CA PHE A 52 23.53 -8.33 -4.29
C PHE A 52 25.03 -8.47 -3.96
N GLY A 53 25.43 -9.57 -3.31
CA GLY A 53 26.82 -9.79 -2.90
C GLY A 53 27.28 -8.93 -1.71
N LEU A 54 26.35 -8.33 -0.95
CA LEU A 54 26.69 -7.60 0.27
C LEU A 54 26.89 -8.57 1.45
N ASP A 55 27.85 -8.24 2.32
CA ASP A 55 28.20 -9.05 3.48
C ASP A 55 27.05 -9.24 4.46
N ARG A 56 26.82 -10.49 4.85
CA ARG A 56 25.89 -10.87 5.91
C ARG A 56 26.58 -10.79 7.27
N SER A 57 27.00 -9.60 7.66
CA SER A 57 27.58 -9.41 8.99
C SER A 57 26.49 -8.99 9.99
N PRO A 58 26.37 -9.69 11.14
CA PRO A 58 25.39 -9.37 12.20
C PRO A 58 25.44 -7.91 12.67
N VAL A 59 26.62 -7.28 12.58
CA VAL A 59 26.84 -5.88 12.98
C VAL A 59 26.08 -4.90 12.06
N ILE A 60 25.84 -5.26 10.80
CA ILE A 60 25.08 -4.44 9.83
C ILE A 60 23.57 -4.77 9.84
N GLY A 61 23.13 -5.77 10.62
CA GLY A 61 21.74 -6.23 10.67
C GLY A 61 20.70 -5.14 11.00
N PHE A 62 21.04 -4.18 11.86
CA PHE A 62 20.15 -3.05 12.14
C PHE A 62 19.96 -2.13 10.93
N ILE A 63 21.06 -1.77 10.25
CA ILE A 63 21.02 -0.94 9.04
C ILE A 63 20.23 -1.66 7.96
N GLN A 64 20.40 -2.98 7.85
CA GLN A 64 19.67 -3.82 6.93
C GLN A 64 18.15 -3.75 7.17
N ILE A 65 17.69 -3.82 8.43
CA ILE A 65 16.27 -3.64 8.78
C ILE A 65 15.78 -2.24 8.44
N ALA A 66 16.56 -1.21 8.77
CA ALA A 66 16.19 0.18 8.49
C ALA A 66 16.03 0.41 6.99
N VAL A 67 16.95 -0.08 6.16
CA VAL A 67 16.89 -0.02 4.70
C VAL A 67 15.64 -0.75 4.17
N MET A 68 15.35 -1.94 4.71
CA MET A 68 14.14 -2.69 4.37
C MET A 68 12.87 -1.88 4.66
N LEU A 69 12.76 -1.27 5.85
CA LEU A 69 11.60 -0.46 6.25
C LEU A 69 11.46 0.80 5.40
N VAL A 70 12.56 1.46 5.03
CA VAL A 70 12.53 2.60 4.10
C VAL A 70 12.04 2.16 2.72
N GLY A 71 12.52 1.02 2.22
CA GLY A 71 12.00 0.42 0.99
C GLY A 71 10.49 0.17 1.07
N LEU A 72 10.01 -0.40 2.17
CA LEU A 72 8.59 -0.62 2.42
C LEU A 72 7.78 0.69 2.44
N ALA A 73 8.31 1.76 3.03
CA ALA A 73 7.68 3.08 3.04
C ALA A 73 7.50 3.62 1.61
N ILE A 74 8.54 3.50 0.77
CA ILE A 74 8.49 3.92 -0.63
C ILE A 74 7.47 3.09 -1.41
N ILE A 75 7.38 1.78 -1.16
CA ILE A 75 6.35 0.90 -1.74
C ILE A 75 4.95 1.38 -1.33
N CYS A 76 4.74 1.66 -0.05
CA CYS A 76 3.46 2.17 0.48
C CYS A 76 3.02 3.46 -0.23
N ILE A 77 3.94 4.44 -0.33
CA ILE A 77 3.68 5.73 -0.97
C ILE A 77 3.45 5.58 -2.48
N GLY A 78 4.36 4.89 -3.18
CA GLY A 78 4.25 4.68 -4.63
C GLY A 78 2.99 3.90 -5.00
N GLY A 79 2.69 2.84 -4.24
CA GLY A 79 1.49 2.02 -4.43
C GLY A 79 0.21 2.82 -4.22
N TYR A 80 0.16 3.66 -3.19
CA TYR A 80 -0.96 4.57 -2.95
C TYR A 80 -1.18 5.51 -4.14
N VAL A 81 -0.13 6.18 -4.63
CA VAL A 81 -0.26 7.12 -5.76
C VAL A 81 -0.67 6.38 -7.03
N ALA A 82 -0.17 5.16 -7.25
CA ALA A 82 -0.53 4.33 -8.41
C ALA A 82 -2.02 3.95 -8.41
N ILE A 83 -2.52 3.42 -7.29
CA ILE A 83 -3.94 3.00 -7.17
C ILE A 83 -4.86 4.22 -7.15
N HIS A 84 -4.51 5.28 -6.41
CA HIS A 84 -5.31 6.51 -6.38
C HIS A 84 -5.41 7.16 -7.77
N SER A 85 -4.38 7.05 -8.61
CA SER A 85 -4.44 7.51 -10.01
C SER A 85 -5.43 6.72 -10.86
N LEU A 86 -5.78 5.50 -10.47
CA LEU A 86 -6.77 4.65 -11.16
C LEU A 86 -8.22 5.14 -10.94
N TRP A 87 -8.47 5.88 -9.86
CA TRP A 87 -9.77 6.46 -9.52
C TRP A 87 -10.16 7.67 -10.41
N ARG A 88 -9.33 8.09 -11.37
CA ARG A 88 -9.68 9.11 -12.40
C ARG A 88 -10.31 10.40 -11.84
N ARG A 89 -9.79 10.92 -10.72
CA ARG A 89 -10.35 12.10 -10.03
C ARG A 89 -11.81 11.93 -9.53
N GLU A 90 -12.35 10.71 -9.55
CA GLU A 90 -13.57 10.38 -8.82
C GLU A 90 -13.25 10.21 -7.33
N PRO A 91 -14.22 10.47 -6.44
CA PRO A 91 -14.05 10.19 -5.03
C PRO A 91 -13.82 8.68 -4.80
N PRO A 92 -12.83 8.30 -3.96
CA PRO A 92 -12.62 6.92 -3.59
C PRO A 92 -13.84 6.34 -2.86
N SER A 93 -14.03 5.03 -2.95
CA SER A 93 -15.08 4.34 -2.21
C SER A 93 -14.68 4.16 -0.73
N ILE A 94 -15.67 3.95 0.13
CA ILE A 94 -15.48 3.64 1.55
C ILE A 94 -14.46 2.50 1.78
N PRO A 95 -14.51 1.33 1.09
CA PRO A 95 -13.50 0.30 1.28
C PRO A 95 -12.09 0.75 0.86
N ALA A 96 -11.96 1.68 -0.10
CA ALA A 96 -10.67 2.21 -0.49
C ALA A 96 -10.07 3.14 0.57
N ASP A 97 -10.90 3.96 1.22
CA ASP A 97 -10.47 4.79 2.36
C ASP A 97 -10.08 3.95 3.58
N ILE A 98 -10.81 2.86 3.83
CA ILE A 98 -10.44 1.87 4.86
C ILE A 98 -9.13 1.18 4.48
N GLY A 99 -8.96 0.81 3.21
CA GLY A 99 -7.74 0.20 2.68
C GLY A 99 -6.50 1.07 2.93
N LEU A 100 -6.59 2.37 2.68
CA LEU A 100 -5.49 3.32 2.94
C LEU A 100 -5.11 3.38 4.44
N ARG A 101 -6.11 3.37 5.33
CA ARG A 101 -5.87 3.33 6.77
C ARG A 101 -5.21 2.02 7.17
N LEU A 102 -5.64 0.90 6.59
CA LEU A 102 -5.07 -0.43 6.84
C LEU A 102 -3.62 -0.55 6.35
N VAL A 103 -3.27 0.07 5.21
CA VAL A 103 -1.88 0.17 4.76
C VAL A 103 -1.04 0.97 5.77
N SER A 104 -1.55 2.10 6.23
CA SER A 104 -0.86 2.94 7.21
C SER A 104 -0.64 2.21 8.54
N THR A 105 -1.65 1.52 9.06
CA THR A 105 -1.52 0.74 10.29
C THR A 105 -0.59 -0.45 10.12
N GLY A 106 -0.67 -1.17 9.01
CA GLY A 106 0.25 -2.27 8.69
C GLY A 106 1.70 -1.82 8.63
N TYR A 107 1.97 -0.64 8.06
CA TYR A 107 3.31 -0.04 8.05
C TYR A 107 3.80 0.30 9.45
N VAL A 108 2.95 0.87 10.30
CA VAL A 108 3.30 1.15 11.70
C VAL A 108 3.64 -0.16 12.44
N VAL A 109 2.82 -1.21 12.28
CA VAL A 109 3.09 -2.54 12.87
C VAL A 109 4.44 -3.10 12.40
N ALA A 110 4.74 -2.99 11.10
CA ALA A 110 6.03 -3.42 10.55
C ALA A 110 7.20 -2.63 11.16
N VAL A 111 7.11 -1.31 11.27
CA VAL A 111 8.18 -0.48 11.86
C VAL A 111 8.44 -0.85 13.32
N PHE A 112 7.39 -0.93 14.15
CA PHE A 112 7.54 -1.25 15.56
C PHE A 112 8.02 -2.68 15.79
N SER A 113 7.56 -3.62 14.97
CA SER A 113 8.06 -4.99 15.04
C SER A 113 9.52 -5.05 14.61
N GLY A 114 9.84 -4.57 13.41
CA GLY A 114 11.18 -4.59 12.83
C GLY A 114 12.22 -3.85 13.66
N MET A 115 11.87 -2.75 14.33
CA MET A 115 12.80 -2.00 15.18
C MET A 115 12.66 -2.30 16.68
N ALA A 116 11.99 -3.40 17.06
CA ALA A 116 11.71 -3.72 18.47
C ALA A 116 12.98 -3.75 19.36
N ASP A 117 14.08 -4.32 18.86
CA ASP A 117 15.36 -4.37 19.60
C ASP A 117 15.97 -2.98 19.81
N VAL A 118 15.75 -2.05 18.86
CA VAL A 118 16.26 -0.67 18.90
C VAL A 118 15.46 0.19 19.86
N PHE A 119 14.16 -0.07 19.95
CA PHE A 119 13.29 0.55 20.95
C PHE A 119 13.49 -0.03 22.36
N GLY A 120 14.32 -1.06 22.54
CA GLY A 120 14.58 -1.67 23.84
C GLY A 120 13.45 -2.56 24.37
N ILE A 121 12.49 -2.91 23.51
CA ILE A 121 11.36 -3.81 23.82
C ILE A 121 11.67 -5.25 23.36
N GLY A 122 12.66 -5.39 22.47
CA GLY A 122 13.05 -6.65 21.88
C GLY A 122 13.88 -7.56 22.80
N SER A 123 14.04 -8.81 22.37
CA SER A 123 14.58 -9.89 23.20
C SER A 123 16.11 -9.91 23.29
N HIS A 124 16.80 -9.16 22.43
CA HIS A 124 18.26 -9.07 22.39
C HIS A 124 18.71 -7.60 22.39
N PRO A 125 18.72 -6.93 23.55
CA PRO A 125 19.29 -5.60 23.66
C PRO A 125 20.79 -5.62 23.32
N LEU A 126 21.28 -4.59 22.64
CA LEU A 126 22.71 -4.39 22.40
C LEU A 126 23.47 -4.47 23.75
N PRO A 127 24.65 -5.12 23.84
CA PRO A 127 25.67 -5.29 22.79
C PRO A 127 25.86 -6.73 22.28
N GLY A 128 24.84 -7.60 22.43
CA GLY A 128 24.87 -8.94 21.84
C GLY A 128 24.71 -8.93 20.32
N VAL A 129 25.09 -10.02 19.65
CA VAL A 129 24.82 -10.20 18.21
C VAL A 129 23.31 -10.00 17.96
N PRO A 130 22.89 -9.04 17.12
CA PRO A 130 21.46 -8.82 16.83
C PRO A 130 20.90 -10.04 16.11
N ILE A 131 20.10 -10.85 16.80
CA ILE A 131 19.39 -11.98 16.21
C ILE A 131 17.96 -11.53 16.00
N PHE A 132 17.51 -11.57 14.74
CA PHE A 132 16.12 -11.31 14.39
C PHE A 132 15.20 -12.23 15.19
N GLY A 133 14.47 -11.66 16.14
CA GLY A 133 13.61 -12.45 17.00
C GLY A 133 12.47 -13.08 16.22
N VAL A 134 12.04 -14.28 16.61
CA VAL A 134 10.87 -14.93 15.97
C VAL A 134 9.64 -14.01 16.05
N TRP A 135 9.46 -13.32 17.17
CA TRP A 135 8.35 -12.37 17.36
C TRP A 135 8.47 -11.10 16.50
N GLN A 136 9.68 -10.64 16.25
CA GLN A 136 9.96 -9.54 15.31
C GLN A 136 9.68 -9.98 13.87
N ALA A 137 10.08 -11.19 13.47
CA ALA A 137 9.72 -11.73 12.16
C ALA A 137 8.20 -11.89 11.99
N ARG A 138 7.50 -12.40 13.01
CA ARG A 138 6.04 -12.57 12.98
C ARG A 138 5.29 -11.24 12.95
N GLY A 139 5.70 -10.24 13.72
CA GLY A 139 5.05 -8.93 13.66
C GLY A 139 5.30 -8.22 12.33
N MET A 140 6.48 -8.37 11.73
CA MET A 140 6.77 -7.93 10.36
C MET A 140 5.85 -8.60 9.34
N GLU A 141 5.67 -9.92 9.44
CA GLU A 141 4.78 -10.71 8.57
C GLU A 141 3.32 -10.22 8.66
N ILE A 142 2.83 -9.98 9.88
CA ILE A 142 1.48 -9.43 10.12
C ILE A 142 1.36 -8.02 9.52
N GLY A 143 2.35 -7.15 9.73
CA GLY A 143 2.35 -5.80 9.16
C GLY A 143 2.29 -5.83 7.63
N LEU A 144 3.05 -6.72 7.00
CA LEU A 144 3.04 -6.91 5.55
C LEU A 144 1.70 -7.45 5.04
N ALA A 145 1.08 -8.38 5.78
CA ALA A 145 -0.25 -8.90 5.46
C ALA A 145 -1.33 -7.80 5.51
N LEU A 146 -1.29 -6.93 6.53
CA LEU A 146 -2.20 -5.78 6.64
C LEU A 146 -2.02 -4.80 5.47
N ILE A 147 -0.77 -4.51 5.08
CA ILE A 147 -0.46 -3.68 3.90
C ILE A 147 -1.02 -4.30 2.62
N ALA A 148 -0.82 -5.61 2.42
CA ALA A 148 -1.30 -6.32 1.24
C ALA A 148 -2.84 -6.28 1.15
N ILE A 149 -3.55 -6.57 2.26
CA ILE A 149 -5.01 -6.51 2.33
C ILE A 149 -5.50 -5.08 2.07
N GLY A 150 -4.84 -4.07 2.66
CA GLY A 150 -5.19 -2.68 2.47
C GLY A 150 -5.08 -2.23 1.02
N PHE A 151 -4.01 -2.66 0.33
CA PHE A 151 -3.86 -2.39 -1.10
C PHE A 151 -4.93 -3.07 -1.95
N VAL A 152 -5.28 -4.33 -1.66
CA VAL A 152 -6.35 -5.05 -2.37
C VAL A 152 -7.69 -4.33 -2.23
N MET A 153 -8.02 -3.84 -1.03
CA MET A 153 -9.25 -3.09 -0.78
C MET A 153 -9.33 -1.75 -1.52
N MET A 154 -8.17 -1.14 -1.80
CA MET A 154 -8.08 0.16 -2.45
C MET A 154 -8.34 0.10 -3.96
N PHE A 155 -8.28 -1.08 -4.58
CA PHE A 155 -8.54 -1.22 -6.00
C PHE A 155 -9.99 -0.85 -6.35
N PRO A 156 -10.21 -0.04 -7.39
CA PRO A 156 -11.54 0.27 -7.88
C PRO A 156 -12.13 -0.97 -8.57
N PHE A 157 -12.89 -1.77 -7.83
CA PHE A 157 -13.68 -2.86 -8.39
C PHE A 157 -14.76 -2.27 -9.28
N ARG A 158 -14.65 -2.54 -10.59
CA ARG A 158 -15.49 -1.96 -11.63
C ARG A 158 -16.93 -2.46 -11.44
N ASN A 159 -17.86 -1.56 -11.14
CA ASN A 159 -19.28 -1.88 -11.16
C ASN A 159 -19.70 -2.02 -12.65
N PRO A 160 -20.09 -3.21 -13.14
CA PRO A 160 -20.44 -3.42 -14.56
C PRO A 160 -21.65 -2.59 -15.02
N ASN A 161 -22.41 -2.02 -14.08
CA ASN A 161 -23.69 -1.36 -14.35
C ASN A 161 -23.58 0.12 -14.76
N LYS A 162 -22.39 0.73 -14.78
CA LYS A 162 -22.21 2.17 -15.12
C LYS A 162 -22.19 2.46 -16.64
N PHE A 163 -22.43 1.44 -17.48
CA PHE A 163 -22.42 1.54 -18.95
C PHE A 163 -23.71 1.00 -19.63
N ARG A 164 -24.82 0.85 -18.89
CA ARG A 164 -26.08 0.35 -19.44
C ARG A 164 -27.20 1.36 -19.32
#